data_AF-B4QT06-F1
#
_entry.id   AF-B4QT06-F1
#
_cell.length_a   1.000
_cell.length_b   1.000
_cell.length_c   1.000
_cell.angle_alpha   90.00
_cell.angle_beta   90.00
_cell.angle_gamma   90.00
#
_symmetry.space_group_name_H-M   'P 1'
#
loop_
_entity.id
_entity.type
_entity.pdbx_description
1 polymer ?
#
loop_
_entity_poly.entity_id
_entity_poly.type
_entity_poly.pdbx_seq_one_letter_code
_entity_poly.pdbx_strand_id
1 'polypeptide(L)'
;MSNYAPFIKPYVEYNEHGWGPCEVPELDVPYQPFCKSDRLGKICDWTAMVPEKKFPSKYASTFGNNSQYAYFYEDDDSTFHLVDTTGSKATKPYQRGRNRTNMRKM
;
A
#
# COMPACT_ATOMS: atom_id res chain seq x y z
N MET A 1 -14.31 -25.87 -52.80
CA MET A 1 -14.23 -25.42 -51.40
C MET A 1 -14.61 -23.95 -51.37
N SER A 2 -15.50 -23.52 -50.48
CA SER A 2 -15.92 -22.11 -50.37
C SER A 2 -14.70 -21.25 -50.00
N ASN A 3 -14.38 -20.23 -50.81
CA ASN A 3 -13.24 -19.32 -50.64
C ASN A 3 -13.51 -18.16 -49.65
N TYR A 4 -14.59 -18.22 -48.88
CA TYR A 4 -14.99 -17.15 -47.96
C TYR A 4 -14.58 -17.43 -46.52
N ALA A 5 -14.25 -16.38 -45.78
CA ALA A 5 -14.02 -16.47 -44.35
C ALA A 5 -15.31 -16.97 -43.65
N PRO A 6 -15.21 -17.91 -42.70
CA PRO A 6 -16.37 -18.41 -41.99
C PRO A 6 -16.94 -17.33 -41.06
N PHE A 7 -18.26 -17.16 -41.10
CA PHE A 7 -18.97 -16.38 -40.09
C PHE A 7 -19.43 -17.30 -38.96
N ILE A 8 -18.85 -17.13 -37.78
CA ILE A 8 -19.25 -17.88 -36.58
C ILE A 8 -20.33 -17.06 -35.87
N LYS A 9 -21.52 -17.63 -35.71
CA LYS A 9 -22.62 -16.96 -34.99
C LYS A 9 -22.22 -16.75 -33.52
N PRO A 10 -22.33 -15.54 -32.97
CA PRO A 10 -22.06 -15.30 -31.56
C PRO A 10 -23.12 -16.00 -30.70
N TYR A 11 -22.70 -16.48 -29.54
CA TYR A 11 -23.62 -16.94 -28.51
C TYR A 11 -24.40 -15.74 -27.94
N VAL A 12 -25.70 -15.93 -27.75
CA VAL A 12 -26.59 -14.93 -27.15
C VAL A 12 -27.38 -15.65 -26.06
N GLU A 13 -27.39 -15.08 -24.86
CA GLU A 13 -28.13 -15.61 -23.73
C GLU A 13 -29.65 -15.53 -23.97
N TYR A 14 -30.39 -16.52 -23.48
CA TYR A 14 -31.84 -16.58 -23.62
C TYR A 14 -32.50 -16.43 -22.24
N ASN A 15 -33.40 -15.45 -22.13
CA ASN A 15 -34.17 -15.18 -20.92
C ASN A 15 -35.64 -15.57 -21.17
N GLU A 16 -36.08 -16.69 -20.61
CA GLU A 16 -37.44 -17.21 -20.85
C GLU A 16 -38.54 -16.32 -20.22
N HIS A 17 -38.24 -15.66 -19.10
CA HIS A 17 -39.23 -14.97 -18.27
C HIS A 17 -39.03 -13.44 -18.21
N GLY A 18 -38.10 -12.89 -19.00
CA GLY A 18 -37.75 -11.48 -18.92
C GLY A 18 -37.01 -10.96 -20.15
N TRP A 19 -36.68 -9.67 -20.11
CA TRP A 19 -35.99 -8.95 -21.19
C TRP A 19 -34.61 -8.41 -20.78
N GLY A 20 -34.15 -8.75 -19.57
CA GLY A 20 -32.90 -8.25 -18.99
C GLY A 20 -31.78 -9.28 -19.02
N PRO A 21 -30.61 -8.94 -18.44
CA PRO A 21 -29.49 -9.86 -18.24
C PRO A 21 -29.96 -11.16 -17.58
N CYS A 22 -29.45 -12.30 -18.04
CA CYS A 22 -29.82 -13.59 -17.47
C CYS A 22 -29.13 -13.78 -16.11
N GLU A 23 -27.79 -13.71 -16.11
CA GLU A 23 -26.98 -13.93 -14.92
C GLU A 23 -25.88 -12.86 -14.83
N VAL A 24 -25.38 -12.64 -13.61
CA VAL A 24 -24.17 -11.84 -13.42
C VAL A 24 -22.99 -12.69 -13.88
N PRO A 25 -22.12 -12.19 -14.76
CA PRO A 25 -20.94 -12.94 -15.18
C PRO A 25 -20.13 -13.42 -13.97
N GLU A 26 -19.69 -14.67 -14.00
CA GLU A 26 -18.76 -15.18 -13.01
C GLU A 26 -17.41 -14.46 -13.20
N LEU A 27 -17.03 -13.68 -12.18
CA LEU A 27 -15.78 -12.92 -12.16
C LEU A 27 -14.95 -13.37 -10.95
N ASP A 28 -13.71 -13.75 -11.19
CA ASP A 28 -12.76 -14.18 -10.15
C ASP A 28 -12.24 -13.02 -9.28
N VAL A 29 -12.69 -11.78 -9.52
CA VAL A 29 -12.18 -10.57 -8.88
C VAL A 29 -13.32 -9.71 -8.31
N PRO A 30 -13.15 -9.14 -7.10
CA PRO A 30 -14.13 -8.20 -6.55
C PRO A 30 -14.34 -7.00 -7.48
N TYR A 31 -15.59 -6.69 -7.81
CA TYR A 31 -15.91 -5.50 -8.62
C TYR A 31 -15.65 -4.21 -7.82
N GLN A 32 -14.84 -3.28 -8.34
CA GLN A 32 -14.70 -1.93 -7.81
C GLN A 32 -14.70 -0.90 -8.97
N PRO A 33 -15.57 0.12 -8.93
CA PRO A 33 -15.62 1.12 -10.00
C PRO A 33 -14.39 2.04 -9.97
N PHE A 34 -13.95 2.47 -11.15
CA PHE A 34 -12.81 3.36 -11.33
C PHE A 34 -12.95 4.22 -12.58
N CYS A 35 -12.23 5.34 -12.66
CA CYS A 35 -12.16 6.16 -13.86
C CYS A 35 -10.76 6.12 -14.46
N LYS A 36 -10.64 5.72 -15.74
CA LYS A 36 -9.33 5.67 -16.43
C LYS A 36 -8.66 7.05 -16.58
N SER A 37 -9.42 8.13 -16.49
CA SER A 37 -8.90 9.49 -16.58
C SER A 37 -8.53 10.10 -15.22
N ASP A 38 -8.72 9.37 -14.11
CA ASP A 38 -8.30 9.86 -12.80
C ASP A 38 -6.78 10.07 -12.80
N ARG A 39 -6.34 11.13 -12.13
CA ARG A 39 -4.93 11.48 -12.05
C ARG A 39 -4.19 10.46 -11.20
N LEU A 40 -3.08 9.94 -11.73
CA LEU A 40 -2.18 9.02 -11.03
C LEU A 40 -0.99 9.76 -10.39
N GLY A 41 -0.27 9.07 -9.50
CA GLY A 41 0.97 9.57 -8.89
C GLY A 41 0.82 10.18 -7.49
N LYS A 42 -0.09 9.64 -6.66
CA LYS A 42 -0.17 9.96 -5.23
C LYS A 42 0.90 9.16 -4.48
N ILE A 43 1.64 9.81 -3.58
CA ILE A 43 2.61 9.16 -2.69
C ILE A 43 1.97 8.81 -1.35
N CYS A 44 2.46 7.75 -0.70
CA CYS A 44 2.15 7.39 0.68
C CYS A 44 3.44 7.52 1.51
N ASP A 45 3.37 8.22 2.64
CA ASP A 45 4.49 8.39 3.57
C ASP A 45 4.02 8.04 4.98
N TRP A 46 4.67 7.06 5.60
CA TRP A 46 4.37 6.57 6.95
C TRP A 46 5.00 7.43 8.05
N THR A 47 5.94 8.32 7.71
CA THR A 47 6.59 9.25 8.65
C THR A 47 5.93 10.62 8.69
N ALA A 48 5.08 10.94 7.70
CA ALA A 48 4.45 12.24 7.57
C ALA A 48 3.41 12.46 8.68
N MET A 49 3.68 13.41 9.58
CA MET A 49 2.76 13.73 10.69
C MET A 49 1.45 14.40 10.22
N VAL A 50 1.42 15.01 9.03
CA VAL A 50 0.23 15.67 8.48
C VAL A 50 0.22 15.52 6.94
N PRO A 51 -0.83 14.95 6.33
CA PRO A 51 -1.00 15.00 4.88
C PRO A 51 -1.10 16.45 4.42
N GLU A 52 -0.24 16.89 3.50
CA GLU A 52 -0.34 18.24 2.95
C GLU A 52 -1.73 18.49 2.34
N LYS A 53 -2.54 19.34 2.99
CA LYS A 53 -3.94 19.63 2.62
C LYS A 53 -4.12 20.24 1.22
N LYS A 54 -3.03 20.59 0.53
CA LYS A 54 -3.08 21.29 -0.76
C LYS A 54 -3.38 20.35 -1.94
N PHE A 55 -3.13 19.05 -1.80
CA PHE A 55 -3.21 18.10 -2.92
C PHE A 55 -4.22 16.94 -2.83
N PRO A 56 -4.98 16.69 -1.74
CA PRO A 56 -5.82 15.50 -1.64
C PRO A 56 -6.96 15.48 -2.66
N SER A 57 -7.49 16.64 -3.05
CA SER A 57 -8.56 16.74 -4.05
C SER A 57 -8.11 16.38 -5.47
N LYS A 58 -6.81 16.46 -5.80
CA LYS A 58 -6.32 16.20 -7.16
C LYS A 58 -6.31 14.73 -7.56
N TYR A 59 -6.31 13.84 -6.57
CA TYR A 59 -6.21 12.39 -6.75
C TYR A 59 -7.46 11.68 -6.19
N ALA A 60 -8.52 12.44 -5.90
CA ALA A 60 -9.79 11.88 -5.46
C ALA A 60 -10.49 11.24 -6.67
N SER A 61 -10.97 10.01 -6.50
CA SER A 61 -11.75 9.31 -7.52
C SER A 61 -13.11 10.00 -7.70
N THR A 62 -13.57 10.05 -8.95
CA THR A 62 -14.92 10.56 -9.29
C THR A 62 -16.03 9.64 -8.75
N PHE A 63 -15.76 8.34 -8.63
CA PHE A 63 -16.73 7.33 -8.18
C PHE A 63 -16.78 7.18 -6.64
N GLY A 64 -16.18 8.11 -5.90
CA GLY A 64 -16.10 8.06 -4.45
C GLY A 64 -15.03 7.09 -3.94
N ASN A 65 -15.06 6.86 -2.63
CA ASN A 65 -14.04 6.07 -1.93
C ASN A 65 -14.59 4.65 -1.68
N ASN A 66 -14.13 3.68 -2.47
CA ASN A 66 -14.45 2.26 -2.32
C ASN A 66 -13.25 1.51 -1.73
N SER A 67 -13.50 0.48 -0.94
CA SER A 67 -12.48 -0.17 -0.09
C SER A 67 -12.42 -1.69 -0.26
N GLN A 68 -12.91 -2.25 -1.38
CA GLN A 68 -12.83 -3.71 -1.61
C GLN A 68 -11.39 -4.22 -1.73
N TYR A 69 -10.49 -3.35 -2.19
CA TYR A 69 -9.05 -3.63 -2.27
C TYR A 69 -8.24 -2.84 -1.21
N ALA A 70 -8.86 -2.46 -0.10
CA ALA A 70 -8.19 -1.74 0.98
C ALA A 70 -7.73 -2.69 2.09
N TYR A 71 -6.62 -2.33 2.71
CA TYR A 71 -6.13 -2.96 3.93
C TYR A 71 -6.33 -2.00 5.11
N PHE A 72 -6.87 -2.51 6.21
CA PHE A 72 -7.01 -1.80 7.47
C PHE A 72 -6.11 -2.46 8.50
N TYR A 73 -5.22 -1.67 9.08
CA TYR A 73 -4.33 -2.10 10.15
C TYR A 73 -5.02 -1.81 11.49
N GLU A 74 -5.32 -2.86 12.25
CA GLU A 74 -6.10 -2.78 13.50
C GLU A 74 -5.22 -2.78 14.77
N ASP A 75 -3.95 -3.18 14.64
CA ASP A 75 -3.04 -3.34 15.78
C ASP A 75 -2.34 -2.01 16.13
N ASP A 76 -1.90 -1.87 17.39
CA ASP A 76 -1.14 -0.72 17.85
C ASP A 76 0.36 -1.06 17.91
N ASP A 77 1.10 -0.58 16.90
CA ASP A 77 2.56 -0.73 16.78
C ASP A 77 3.34 -0.18 17.98
N SER A 78 2.74 0.69 18.82
CA SER A 78 3.41 1.26 20.00
C SER A 78 3.74 0.24 21.09
N THR A 79 3.17 -0.97 21.00
CA THR A 79 3.41 -2.05 21.97
C THR A 79 4.71 -2.81 21.70
N PHE A 80 5.19 -2.82 20.45
CA PHE A 80 6.36 -3.60 20.06
C PHE A 80 7.66 -2.86 20.37
N HIS A 81 8.61 -3.58 20.96
CA HIS A 81 9.95 -3.07 21.28
C HIS A 81 11.01 -3.97 20.64
N LEU A 82 11.98 -3.36 19.95
CA LEU A 82 13.11 -4.10 19.39
C LEU A 82 14.07 -4.51 20.51
N VAL A 83 14.27 -5.82 20.71
CA VAL A 83 15.28 -6.34 21.64
C VAL A 83 16.66 -6.16 21.04
N ASP A 84 17.56 -5.47 21.74
CA ASP A 84 18.96 -5.35 21.35
C ASP A 84 19.69 -6.69 21.59
N THR A 85 20.10 -7.36 20.50
CA THR A 85 20.92 -8.58 20.55
C THR A 85 22.41 -8.30 20.32
N THR A 86 22.80 -7.03 20.14
CA THR A 86 24.21 -6.67 20.07
C THR A 86 24.82 -6.86 21.45
N GLY A 87 25.55 -7.98 21.59
CA GLY A 87 25.99 -8.53 22.86
C GLY A 87 26.52 -7.46 23.81
N SER A 88 26.00 -7.51 25.05
CA SER A 88 26.45 -6.80 26.25
C SER A 88 27.64 -5.89 25.95
N LYS A 89 27.41 -4.59 25.73
CA LYS A 89 28.49 -3.62 25.61
C LYS A 89 29.39 -3.84 26.81
N ALA A 90 30.56 -4.45 26.59
CA ALA A 90 31.50 -4.73 27.64
C ALA A 90 31.74 -3.38 28.33
N THR A 91 31.27 -3.27 29.57
CA THR A 91 31.51 -2.11 30.41
C THR A 91 33.02 -2.00 30.50
N LYS A 92 33.62 -1.12 29.69
CA LYS A 92 35.07 -0.91 29.73
C LYS A 92 35.39 -0.53 31.18
N PRO A 93 36.20 -1.32 31.90
CA PRO A 93 36.52 -0.98 33.28
C PRO A 93 37.19 0.38 33.27
N TYR A 94 36.67 1.26 34.11
CA TYR A 94 37.07 2.65 34.25
C TYR A 94 38.57 2.71 34.61
N GLN A 95 39.46 2.73 33.62
CA GLN A 95 40.87 3.02 33.85
C GLN A 95 40.99 4.51 34.17
N ARG A 96 40.90 4.84 35.47
CA ARG A 96 41.37 6.10 36.03
C ARG A 96 42.88 6.19 35.81
N GLY A 97 43.26 6.59 34.61
CA GLY A 97 44.62 6.93 34.23
C GLY A 97 45.10 8.12 35.05
N ARG A 98 45.92 7.82 36.05
CA ARG A 98 46.92 8.66 36.73
C ARG A 98 47.07 10.07 36.14
N ASN A 99 46.63 11.07 36.90
CA ASN A 99 47.21 12.41 36.83
C ASN A 99 48.72 12.31 37.11
N ARG A 100 49.54 12.39 36.07
CA ARG A 100 50.96 12.74 36.19
C ARG A 100 51.09 14.23 35.90
N THR A 101 51.24 15.00 36.97
CA THR A 101 51.53 16.43 36.96
C THR A 101 52.82 16.68 36.17
N ASN A 102 52.71 17.40 35.06
CA ASN A 102 53.86 18.00 34.39
C ASN A 102 54.39 19.15 35.25
N MET A 103 55.43 18.90 36.03
CA MET A 103 56.29 19.93 36.60
C MET A 103 57.58 19.98 35.77
N ARG A 104 57.70 20.97 34.89
CA ARG A 104 59.01 21.47 34.44
C ARG A 104 59.01 22.98 34.53
N LYS A 105 59.80 23.50 35.48
CA LYS A 105 60.34 24.86 35.46
C LYS A 105 61.85 24.77 35.45
N MET A 106 62.46 25.24 34.36
CA MET A 106 63.59 26.17 34.22
C MET A 106 64.15 26.00 32.81
#